data_AF-A0AAE1U9Z4-F1
#
_entry.id   AF-A0AAE1U9Z4-F1
#
_cell.length_a   1.000
_cell.length_b   1.000
_cell.length_c   1.000
_cell.angle_alpha   90.00
_cell.angle_beta   90.00
_cell.angle_gamma   90.00
#
_symmetry.space_group_name_H-M   'P 1'
#
loop_
_entity.id
_entity.type
_entity.pdbx_description
1 polymer ?
#
loop_
_entity_poly.entity_id
_entity_poly.type
_entity_poly.pdbx_seq_one_letter_code
_entity_poly.pdbx_strand_id
1 'polypeptide(L)'
;MFFKNTRRFFGRHSLESMQALANYNNINHNFKNYFVHTQIQYEESLADKLKDNSKSFHQYIHGKKVGAPSVSPLKCSDGSLMEQCDIMAEMLVTDFASVFKMGILRPSPHQVYHGAIDAVDITLLDVSTRLGKLDAISSIGPDGLQPRLLKS
;
A
#
# COMPACT_ATOMS: atom_id res chain seq x y z
N MET A 1 -5.81 -28.41 30.43
CA MET A 1 -5.06 -27.67 31.47
C MET A 1 -3.75 -27.16 30.90
N PHE A 2 -3.37 -25.91 31.18
CA PHE A 2 -2.05 -25.39 30.81
C PHE A 2 -0.95 -26.08 31.63
N PHE A 3 0.12 -26.54 30.97
CA PHE A 3 1.28 -27.22 31.60
C PHE A 3 1.77 -26.55 32.89
N LYS A 4 1.79 -25.20 32.91
CA LYS A 4 2.21 -24.41 34.08
C LYS A 4 1.33 -24.67 35.31
N ASN A 5 0.02 -24.84 35.12
CA ASN A 5 -0.92 -25.13 36.20
C ASN A 5 -0.77 -26.58 36.67
N THR A 6 -0.68 -27.54 35.74
CA THR A 6 -0.48 -28.96 36.08
C THR A 6 0.80 -29.17 36.88
N ARG A 7 1.91 -28.55 36.45
CA ARG A 7 3.19 -28.58 37.18
C ARG A 7 3.10 -27.97 38.58
N ARG A 8 2.30 -26.91 38.75
CA ARG A 8 2.12 -26.24 40.04
C ARG A 8 1.34 -27.10 41.03
N PHE A 9 0.33 -27.84 40.57
CA PHE A 9 -0.53 -28.67 41.42
C PHE A 9 0.07 -30.05 41.72
N PHE A 10 0.63 -30.73 40.72
CA PHE A 10 1.08 -32.12 40.83
C PHE A 10 2.60 -32.27 40.98
N GLY A 11 3.37 -31.19 40.95
CA GLY A 11 4.84 -31.23 41.07
C GLY A 11 5.56 -31.69 39.79
N ARG A 12 6.89 -31.56 39.75
CA ARG A 12 7.69 -31.67 38.52
C ARG A 12 7.77 -33.08 37.92
N HIS A 13 7.68 -34.11 38.77
CA HIS A 13 7.90 -35.51 38.42
C HIS A 13 6.61 -36.34 38.40
N SER A 14 5.45 -35.72 38.57
CA SER A 14 4.17 -36.40 38.40
C SER A 14 3.95 -36.81 36.95
N LEU A 15 3.26 -37.93 36.77
CA LEU A 15 2.90 -38.46 35.46
C LEU A 15 2.09 -37.42 34.66
N GLU A 16 1.17 -36.73 35.33
CA GLU A 16 0.31 -35.68 34.79
C GLU A 16 1.13 -34.50 34.26
N SER A 17 2.20 -34.10 34.98
CA SER A 17 3.07 -33.00 34.56
C SER A 17 3.97 -33.38 33.40
N MET A 18 4.46 -34.62 33.36
CA MET A 18 5.24 -35.14 32.23
C MET A 18 4.39 -35.26 30.96
N GLN A 19 3.16 -35.79 31.07
CA GLN A 19 2.20 -35.86 29.97
C GLN A 19 1.82 -34.46 29.47
N ALA A 20 1.56 -33.52 30.39
CA ALA A 20 1.25 -32.14 30.01
C ALA A 20 2.42 -31.43 29.31
N LEU A 21 3.67 -31.72 29.70
CA LEU A 21 4.87 -31.19 29.03
C LEU A 21 5.03 -31.76 27.63
N ALA A 22 4.88 -33.08 27.47
CA ALA A 22 4.93 -33.74 26.17
C ALA A 22 3.85 -33.20 25.22
N ASN A 23 2.62 -33.02 25.71
CA ASN A 23 1.53 -32.44 24.93
C ASN A 23 1.84 -30.98 24.52
N TYR A 24 2.32 -30.15 25.46
CA TYR A 24 2.73 -28.78 25.16
C TYR A 24 3.81 -28.72 24.08
N ASN A 25 4.84 -29.56 24.18
CA ASN A 25 5.93 -29.60 23.20
C ASN A 25 5.42 -30.04 21.82
N ASN A 26 4.53 -31.02 21.75
CA ASN A 26 3.92 -31.48 20.51
C ASN A 26 3.08 -30.37 19.86
N ILE A 27 2.20 -29.72 20.63
CA ILE A 27 1.40 -28.58 20.15
C ILE A 27 2.30 -27.46 19.64
N ASN A 28 3.35 -27.11 20.39
CA ASN A 28 4.28 -26.05 20.00
C ASN A 28 5.05 -26.41 18.71
N HIS A 29 5.44 -27.67 18.55
CA HIS A 29 6.07 -28.14 17.32
C HIS A 29 5.13 -28.04 16.13
N ASN A 30 3.90 -28.55 16.26
CA ASN A 30 2.88 -28.48 15.21
C ASN A 30 2.53 -27.04 14.85
N PHE A 31 2.43 -26.16 15.84
CA PHE A 31 2.15 -24.74 15.64
C PHE A 31 3.27 -24.04 14.85
N LYS A 32 4.54 -24.32 15.19
CA LYS A 32 5.69 -23.78 14.45
C LYS A 32 5.68 -24.26 12.99
N ASN A 33 5.47 -25.56 12.77
CA ASN A 33 5.41 -26.12 11.42
C ASN A 33 4.26 -25.50 10.63
N TYR A 34 3.07 -25.43 11.22
CA TYR A 34 1.89 -24.80 10.62
C TYR A 34 2.16 -23.34 10.23
N PHE A 35 2.77 -22.56 11.11
CA PHE A 35 3.09 -21.16 10.84
C PHE A 35 4.04 -21.01 9.65
N VAL A 36 5.10 -21.82 9.61
CA VAL A 36 6.07 -21.82 8.49
C VAL A 36 5.40 -22.21 7.19
N HIS A 37 4.62 -23.30 7.17
CA HIS A 37 3.92 -23.74 5.96
C HIS A 37 2.91 -22.70 5.47
N THR A 38 2.14 -22.10 6.38
CA THR A 38 1.15 -21.07 6.03
C THR A 38 1.84 -19.82 5.46
N GLN A 39 2.99 -19.43 6.02
CA GLN A 39 3.77 -18.32 5.50
C GLN A 39 4.30 -18.60 4.09
N ILE A 40 4.85 -19.79 3.84
CA ILE A 40 5.35 -20.20 2.52
C ILE A 40 4.21 -20.17 1.49
N GLN A 41 3.07 -20.78 1.80
CA GLN A 41 1.91 -20.80 0.90
C GLN A 41 1.40 -19.40 0.58
N TYR A 42 1.42 -18.51 1.56
CA TYR A 42 1.04 -17.11 1.34
C TYR A 42 2.04 -16.40 0.41
N GLU A 43 3.35 -16.57 0.64
CA GLU A 43 4.41 -15.99 -0.20
C GLU A 43 4.37 -16.52 -1.64
N GLU A 44 4.14 -17.82 -1.83
CA GLU A 44 3.92 -18.44 -3.15
C GLU A 44 2.71 -17.80 -3.85
N SER A 45 1.59 -17.66 -3.13
CA SER A 45 0.38 -17.04 -3.71
C SER A 45 0.57 -15.58 -4.12
N LEU A 46 1.48 -14.85 -3.46
CA LEU A 46 1.85 -13.49 -3.83
C LEU A 46 2.74 -13.47 -5.09
N ALA A 47 3.65 -14.44 -5.21
CA ALA A 47 4.52 -14.57 -6.38
C ALA A 47 3.71 -14.94 -7.63
N ASP A 48 2.76 -15.88 -7.52
CA ASP A 48 1.88 -16.28 -8.63
C ASP A 48 1.04 -15.11 -9.15
N LYS A 49 0.55 -14.26 -8.24
CA LYS A 49 -0.27 -13.09 -8.55
C LYS A 49 0.56 -11.86 -8.95
N LEU A 50 1.88 -11.94 -9.04
CA LEU A 50 2.74 -10.79 -9.30
C LEU A 50 2.39 -10.09 -10.63
N LYS A 51 2.01 -10.87 -11.65
CA LYS A 51 1.65 -10.36 -12.97
C LYS A 51 0.31 -9.61 -12.99
N ASP A 52 -0.66 -10.07 -12.20
CA ASP A 52 -2.02 -9.53 -12.17
C ASP A 52 -2.23 -8.47 -11.07
N ASN A 53 -1.51 -8.60 -9.95
CA ASN A 53 -1.58 -7.73 -8.79
C ASN A 53 -0.20 -7.55 -8.14
N SER A 54 0.66 -6.78 -8.82
CA SER A 54 2.00 -6.44 -8.30
C SER A 54 1.95 -5.66 -6.99
N LYS A 55 0.87 -4.92 -6.73
CA LYS A 55 0.71 -4.08 -5.54
C LYS A 55 0.77 -4.88 -4.23
N SER A 56 0.08 -6.03 -4.17
CA SER A 56 0.11 -6.89 -2.97
C SER A 56 1.51 -7.44 -2.66
N PHE A 57 2.26 -7.79 -3.70
CA PHE A 57 3.64 -8.27 -3.55
C PHE A 57 4.56 -7.16 -3.03
N HIS A 58 4.51 -5.97 -3.64
CA HIS A 58 5.31 -4.85 -3.18
C HIS A 58 4.96 -4.42 -1.75
N GLN A 59 3.68 -4.40 -1.39
CA GLN A 59 3.25 -4.11 -0.02
C GLN A 59 3.82 -5.11 0.99
N TYR A 60 3.84 -6.41 0.65
CA TYR A 60 4.45 -7.44 1.48
C TYR A 60 5.95 -7.19 1.69
N ILE A 61 6.70 -6.91 0.62
CA ILE A 61 8.14 -6.61 0.68
C ILE A 61 8.40 -5.35 1.51
N HIS A 62 7.63 -4.28 1.31
CA HIS A 62 7.75 -3.05 2.09
C HIS A 62 7.50 -3.29 3.59
N GLY A 63 6.50 -4.10 3.96
CA GLY A 63 6.23 -4.45 5.35
C GLY A 63 7.29 -5.35 6.00
N LYS A 64 8.02 -6.15 5.22
CA LYS A 64 9.14 -6.98 5.71
C LYS A 64 10.46 -6.22 5.80
N LYS A 65 10.58 -5.06 5.17
CA LYS A 65 11.83 -4.28 5.14
C LYS A 65 12.05 -3.61 6.49
N VAL A 66 13.04 -4.08 7.24
CA VAL A 66 13.45 -3.48 8.52
C VAL A 66 14.29 -2.23 8.25
N GLY A 67 14.04 -1.14 8.98
CA GLY A 67 14.86 0.08 8.91
C GLY A 67 14.69 0.91 7.64
N ALA A 68 13.58 0.76 6.91
CA ALA A 68 13.21 1.70 5.87
C ALA A 68 12.45 2.88 6.49
N PRO A 69 13.08 4.05 6.70
CA PRO A 69 12.32 5.24 7.07
C PRO A 69 11.31 5.55 5.97
N SER A 70 10.12 6.00 6.34
CA SER A 70 9.05 6.33 5.40
C SER A 70 9.48 7.41 4.39
N VAL A 71 10.47 8.22 4.77
CA VAL A 71 11.04 9.31 3.99
C VAL A 71 12.53 9.36 4.27
N SER A 72 13.37 9.41 3.24
CA SER A 72 14.82 9.60 3.39
C SER A 72 15.11 11.01 3.95
N PRO A 73 16.20 11.21 4.72
CA PRO A 73 16.56 12.51 5.25
C PRO A 73 16.58 13.59 4.17
N LEU A 74 15.97 14.74 4.44
CA LEU A 74 15.92 15.85 3.49
C LEU A 74 17.18 16.71 3.65
N LYS A 75 17.71 17.19 2.53
CA LYS A 75 18.80 18.15 2.55
C LYS A 75 18.23 19.55 2.75
N CYS A 76 18.63 20.20 3.83
CA CYS A 76 18.28 21.57 4.13
C CYS A 76 19.04 22.56 3.24
N SER A 77 18.57 23.81 3.21
CA SER A 77 19.16 24.93 2.46
C SER A 77 20.58 25.27 2.90
N ASP A 78 20.92 24.96 4.16
CA ASP A 78 22.27 25.11 4.75
C ASP A 78 23.20 23.93 4.41
N GLY A 79 22.70 22.91 3.71
CA GLY A 79 23.44 21.71 3.34
C GLY A 79 23.43 20.59 4.39
N SER A 80 22.79 20.79 5.55
CA SER A 80 22.62 19.76 6.57
C SER A 80 21.55 18.72 6.18
N LEU A 81 21.57 17.54 6.81
CA LEU A 81 20.55 16.51 6.64
C LEU A 81 19.56 16.56 7.81
N MET A 82 18.27 16.67 7.48
CA MET A 82 17.16 16.65 8.43
C MET A 82 16.52 15.27 8.46
N GLU A 83 16.55 14.63 9.63
CA GLU A 83 16.01 13.27 9.84
C GLU A 83 14.66 13.26 10.60
N GLN A 84 14.27 14.40 11.19
CA GLN A 84 13.05 14.50 11.99
C GLN A 84 11.82 14.72 11.10
N CYS A 85 10.88 13.78 11.15
CA CYS A 85 9.73 13.72 10.24
C CYS A 85 8.85 14.98 10.26
N ASP A 86 8.57 15.55 11.44
CA ASP A 86 7.71 16.73 11.57
C ASP A 86 8.31 17.94 10.85
N ILE A 87 9.61 18.15 11.04
CA ILE A 87 10.36 19.24 10.41
C ILE A 87 10.45 19.01 8.90
N MET A 88 10.71 17.77 8.47
CA MET A 88 10.74 17.41 7.05
C MET A 88 9.41 17.71 6.34
N ALA A 89 8.28 17.46 7.01
CA ALA A 89 6.96 17.75 6.46
C ALA A 89 6.76 19.26 6.28
N GLU A 90 7.13 20.09 7.26
CA GLU A 90 7.03 21.55 7.14
C GLU A 90 7.94 22.13 6.05
N MET A 91 9.16 21.60 5.91
CA MET A 91 10.07 22.01 4.84
C MET A 91 9.48 21.71 3.47
N LEU A 92 8.93 20.50 3.28
CA LEU A 92 8.28 20.12 2.02
C LEU A 92 7.08 21.03 1.71
N VAL A 93 6.25 21.33 2.71
CA VAL A 93 5.11 22.24 2.53
C VAL A 93 5.59 23.62 2.11
N THR A 94 6.65 24.13 2.75
CA THR A 94 7.20 25.46 2.46
C THR A 94 7.81 25.52 1.05
N ASP A 95 8.63 24.54 0.69
CA ASP A 95 9.23 24.44 -0.64
C ASP A 95 8.15 24.29 -1.72
N PHE A 96 7.16 23.43 -1.48
CA PHE A 96 6.05 23.24 -2.40
C PHE A 96 5.16 24.48 -2.50
N ALA A 97 4.96 25.23 -1.43
CA ALA A 97 4.25 26.50 -1.47
C ALA A 97 5.02 27.56 -2.29
N SER A 98 6.36 27.55 -2.24
CA SER A 98 7.20 28.55 -2.91
C SER A 98 7.09 28.55 -4.43
N VAL A 99 6.77 27.39 -5.04
CA VAL A 99 6.56 27.29 -6.50
C VAL A 99 5.22 27.86 -6.94
N PHE A 100 4.25 28.01 -6.03
CA PHE A 100 2.98 28.67 -6.35
C PHE A 100 3.15 30.19 -6.30
N LYS A 101 3.27 30.80 -7.47
CA LYS A 101 3.21 32.25 -7.61
C LYS A 101 1.75 32.70 -7.54
N MET A 102 1.39 33.38 -6.45
CA MET A 102 0.14 34.14 -6.35
C MET A 102 0.23 35.38 -7.25
N GLY A 103 -0.30 35.28 -8.47
CA GLY A 103 -0.34 36.38 -9.43
C GLY A 103 -1.23 36.07 -10.61
N ILE A 104 -1.51 37.10 -11.44
CA ILE A 104 -2.22 36.92 -12.71
C ILE A 104 -1.37 35.98 -13.57
N LEU A 105 -1.83 34.74 -13.74
CA LEU A 105 -1.26 33.77 -14.66
C LEU A 105 -1.34 34.37 -16.06
N ARG A 106 -0.26 35.03 -16.49
CA ARG A 106 -0.08 35.33 -17.91
C ARG A 106 0.18 33.99 -18.58
N PRO A 107 -0.69 33.54 -19.48
CA PRO A 107 -0.46 32.29 -20.18
C PRO A 107 0.92 32.36 -20.84
N SER A 108 1.74 31.34 -20.61
CA SER A 108 3.01 31.24 -21.31
C SER A 108 2.74 31.24 -22.83
N PRO A 109 3.69 31.66 -23.68
CA PRO A 109 3.45 31.77 -25.13
C PRO A 109 2.90 30.47 -25.77
N HIS A 110 3.26 29.31 -25.22
CA HIS A 110 2.76 28.00 -25.67
C HIS A 110 1.33 27.65 -25.19
N GLN A 111 0.74 28.43 -24.27
CA GLN A 111 -0.63 28.27 -23.78
C GLN A 111 -1.61 29.20 -24.49
N VAL A 112 -1.10 30.11 -25.33
CA VAL A 112 -1.93 31.02 -26.11
C VAL A 112 -2.04 30.48 -27.52
N TYR A 113 -3.24 30.02 -27.87
CA TYR A 113 -3.57 29.67 -29.24
C TYR A 113 -4.24 30.89 -29.90
N HIS A 114 -3.65 31.41 -30.96
CA HIS A 114 -4.17 32.57 -31.71
C HIS A 114 -5.07 32.18 -32.89
N GLY A 115 -5.34 30.89 -33.09
CA GLY A 115 -6.23 30.41 -34.15
C GLY A 115 -7.68 30.29 -33.69
N ALA A 116 -8.59 30.08 -34.64
CA ALA A 116 -9.94 29.64 -34.36
C ALA A 116 -9.95 28.11 -34.24
N ILE A 117 -10.67 27.58 -33.25
CA ILE A 117 -10.91 26.14 -33.15
C ILE A 117 -12.02 25.80 -34.14
N ASP A 118 -11.80 24.80 -34.99
CA ASP A 118 -12.83 24.30 -35.90
C ASP A 118 -14.05 23.79 -35.12
N ALA A 119 -15.22 23.83 -35.76
CA ALA A 119 -16.43 23.26 -35.18
C ALA A 119 -16.21 21.75 -34.94
N VAL A 120 -16.31 21.33 -33.68
CA VAL A 120 -16.21 19.92 -33.30
C VAL A 120 -17.60 19.33 -33.23
N ASP A 121 -17.89 18.39 -34.11
CA ASP A 121 -19.09 17.56 -34.03
C ASP A 121 -18.79 16.30 -33.23
N ILE A 122 -19.44 16.17 -32.07
CA ILE A 122 -19.37 14.96 -31.23
C ILE A 122 -20.57 14.07 -31.58
N THR A 123 -20.33 12.96 -32.25
CA THR A 123 -21.40 12.03 -32.61
C THR A 123 -21.66 11.02 -31.50
N LEU A 124 -22.86 10.42 -31.49
CA LEU A 124 -23.19 9.35 -30.53
C LEU A 124 -22.25 8.14 -30.64
N LEU A 125 -21.72 7.87 -31.84
CA LEU A 125 -20.77 6.79 -32.07
C LEU A 125 -19.42 7.06 -31.39
N ASP A 126 -18.98 8.32 -31.39
CA ASP A 126 -17.72 8.71 -30.73
C ASP A 126 -17.84 8.53 -29.21
N VAL A 127 -18.99 8.92 -28.66
CA VAL A 127 -19.29 8.76 -27.23
C VAL A 127 -19.35 7.29 -26.86
N SER A 128 -20.07 6.45 -27.62
CA SER A 128 -20.19 5.02 -27.32
C SER A 128 -18.83 4.31 -27.44
N THR A 129 -18.05 4.62 -28.47
CA THR A 129 -16.69 4.09 -28.65
C THR A 129 -15.79 4.47 -27.47
N ARG A 130 -15.94 5.68 -26.93
CA ARG A 130 -15.16 6.13 -25.78
C ARG A 130 -15.59 5.44 -24.48
N LEU A 131 -16.90 5.28 -24.27
CA LEU A 131 -17.46 4.57 -23.11
C LEU A 131 -17.10 3.08 -23.12
N GLY A 132 -17.07 2.42 -24.27
CA GLY A 132 -16.63 1.02 -24.38
C GLY A 132 -15.16 0.80 -24.01
N LYS A 133 -14.31 1.80 -24.20
CA LYS A 133 -12.88 1.78 -23.81
C LYS A 133 -12.64 2.12 -22.34
N LEU A 134 -13.68 2.49 -21.59
CA LEU A 134 -13.55 2.85 -20.18
C LEU A 134 -13.10 1.64 -19.36
N ASP A 135 -12.20 1.86 -18.42
CA ASP A 135 -11.77 0.79 -17.51
C ASP A 135 -12.79 0.64 -16.36
N ALA A 136 -13.47 -0.51 -16.30
CA ALA A 136 -14.56 -0.78 -15.36
C ALA A 136 -14.09 -0.95 -13.91
N ILE A 137 -12.78 -1.10 -13.69
CA ILE A 137 -12.15 -1.19 -12.36
C ILE A 137 -11.46 0.12 -11.95
N SER A 138 -11.53 1.17 -12.77
CA SER A 138 -10.97 2.47 -12.42
C SER A 138 -11.69 3.11 -11.22
N SER A 139 -11.00 4.05 -10.57
CA SER A 139 -11.48 4.74 -9.38
C SER A 139 -12.69 5.63 -9.69
N ILE A 140 -13.56 5.79 -8.69
CA ILE A 140 -14.71 6.71 -8.74
C ILE A 140 -14.20 8.16 -8.75
N GLY A 141 -14.79 8.98 -9.62
CA GLY A 141 -14.52 10.41 -9.69
C GLY A 141 -15.18 11.20 -8.56
N PRO A 142 -14.96 12.52 -8.49
CA PRO A 142 -15.61 13.39 -7.51
C PRO A 142 -17.14 13.47 -7.69
N ASP A 143 -17.65 13.01 -8.82
CA ASP A 143 -19.07 12.86 -9.15
C ASP A 143 -19.73 11.62 -8.51
N GLY A 144 -18.95 10.69 -7.95
CA GLY A 144 -19.46 9.51 -7.27
C GLY A 144 -19.92 8.38 -8.20
N LEU A 145 -19.77 8.53 -9.53
CA LEU A 145 -20.23 7.53 -10.49
C LEU A 145 -19.18 6.45 -10.74
N GLN A 146 -19.62 5.19 -10.70
CA GLN A 146 -18.74 4.06 -11.03
C GLN A 146 -18.58 3.91 -12.56
N PRO A 147 -17.35 3.78 -13.08
CA PRO A 147 -17.09 3.56 -14.52
C PRO A 147 -17.87 2.39 -15.12
N ARG A 148 -18.11 1.35 -14.32
CA ARG A 148 -18.87 0.15 -14.72
C ARG A 148 -20.31 0.43 -15.13
N LEU A 149 -20.93 1.47 -14.58
CA LEU A 149 -22.30 1.86 -14.91
C LEU A 149 -22.40 2.57 -16.26
N LEU A 150 -21.30 3.20 -16.69
CA LEU A 150 -21.24 3.99 -17.92
C LEU A 150 -20.72 3.19 -19.11
N LYS A 151 -20.08 2.06 -18.83
CA LYS A 151 -19.54 1.16 -19.85
C LYS A 151 -20.69 0.33 -20.45
N SER A 152 -21.19 0.76 -21.62
CA SER A 152 -22.12 0.00 -22.46
C SER A 152 -21.40 -0.74 -23.58
#